data_AF-A0A3Q2P362-F1
#
_entry.id   AF-A0A3Q2P362-F1
#
_cell.length_a   1.000
_cell.length_b   1.000
_cell.length_c   1.000
_cell.angle_alpha   90.00
_cell.angle_beta   90.00
_cell.angle_gamma   90.00
#
_symmetry.space_group_name_H-M   'P 1'
#
loop_
_entity.id
_entity.type
_entity.pdbx_description
1 polymer ?
#
loop_
_entity_poly.entity_id
_entity_poly.type
_entity_poly.pdbx_seq_one_letter_code
_entity_poly.pdbx_strand_id
1 'polypeptide(L)'
;MAPTQVEHVVADAGAFLKQAPLQEFGQNIYTLREVLDEIRDRATRRSLAFLPYQLTFKEPHPERIRTVTEFSKKTGDYPSLSATDIKVLALTYQLELEHVGSQHLKTEPQLKVPSTQRHPEAPVNIAGFHLPSKVQNR
;
A
#
# COMPACT_ATOMS: atom_id res chain seq x y z
N MET A 1 -1.56 16.72 -17.94
CA MET A 1 -1.04 15.40 -18.33
C MET A 1 -1.92 14.39 -17.62
N ALA A 2 -2.68 13.57 -18.35
CA ALA A 2 -3.46 12.49 -17.71
C ALA A 2 -2.47 11.57 -16.97
N PRO A 3 -2.81 11.07 -15.76
CA PRO A 3 -1.92 10.16 -15.06
C PRO A 3 -1.64 8.96 -15.98
N THR A 4 -0.38 8.70 -16.27
CA THR A 4 0.01 7.52 -17.04
C THR A 4 -0.36 6.31 -16.21
N GLN A 5 -1.35 5.55 -16.67
CA GLN A 5 -1.74 4.28 -16.05
C GLN A 5 -0.51 3.40 -15.86
N VAL A 6 -0.42 2.77 -14.69
CA VAL A 6 0.61 1.77 -14.44
C VAL A 6 0.20 0.43 -15.06
N GLU A 7 1.15 -0.40 -15.44
CA GLU A 7 0.85 -1.66 -16.09
C GLU A 7 0.28 -2.71 -15.12
N HIS A 8 0.78 -2.72 -13.87
CA HIS A 8 0.41 -3.68 -12.84
C HIS A 8 -0.01 -2.98 -11.55
N VAL A 9 -1.15 -3.38 -10.98
CA VAL A 9 -1.69 -2.87 -9.72
C VAL A 9 -1.97 -4.04 -8.80
N VAL A 10 -1.49 -3.97 -7.56
CA VAL A 10 -1.88 -4.90 -6.49
C VAL A 10 -2.90 -4.19 -5.60
N ALA A 11 -4.07 -4.78 -5.44
CA ALA A 11 -5.17 -4.24 -4.65
C ALA A 11 -5.25 -4.91 -3.27
N ASP A 12 -5.29 -4.09 -2.22
CA ASP A 12 -5.52 -4.48 -0.83
C ASP A 12 -7.02 -4.41 -0.47
N ALA A 13 -7.36 -4.73 0.78
CA ALA A 13 -8.74 -4.63 1.25
C ALA A 13 -9.26 -3.18 1.19
N GLY A 14 -8.39 -2.19 1.45
CA GLY A 14 -8.72 -0.77 1.42
C GLY A 14 -9.23 -0.30 0.06
N ALA A 15 -8.63 -0.79 -1.03
CA ALA A 15 -9.09 -0.50 -2.39
C ALA A 15 -10.54 -0.92 -2.63
N PHE A 16 -10.93 -2.12 -2.16
CA PHE A 16 -12.28 -2.63 -2.31
C PHE A 16 -13.28 -1.95 -1.39
N LEU A 17 -12.90 -1.72 -0.12
CA LEU A 17 -13.75 -1.05 0.87
C LEU A 17 -14.11 0.39 0.43
N LYS A 18 -13.21 1.06 -0.28
CA LYS A 18 -13.44 2.41 -0.83
C LYS A 18 -14.06 2.40 -2.23
N GLN A 19 -14.34 1.23 -2.80
CA GLN A 19 -14.82 1.08 -4.18
C GLN A 19 -13.96 1.84 -5.20
N ALA A 20 -12.63 1.77 -5.05
CA ALA A 20 -11.71 2.48 -5.91
C ALA A 20 -11.85 2.02 -7.38
N PRO A 21 -11.81 2.93 -8.37
CA PRO A 21 -11.87 2.57 -9.78
C PRO A 21 -10.52 2.04 -10.26
N LEU A 22 -10.17 0.81 -9.87
CA LEU A 22 -8.86 0.18 -10.14
C LEU A 22 -8.47 0.18 -11.62
N GLN A 23 -9.45 0.09 -12.52
CA GLN A 23 -9.27 0.16 -13.97
C GLN A 23 -8.73 1.51 -14.47
N GLU A 24 -8.89 2.58 -13.69
CA GLU A 24 -8.34 3.90 -14.02
C GLU A 24 -6.86 4.02 -13.61
N PHE A 25 -6.40 3.17 -12.69
CA PHE A 25 -5.01 3.18 -12.20
C PHE A 25 -4.10 2.29 -13.03
N GLY A 26 -4.58 1.12 -13.46
CA GLY A 26 -3.75 0.23 -14.27
C GLY A 26 -4.51 -0.86 -15.01
N GLN A 27 -3.78 -1.51 -15.91
CA GLN A 27 -4.32 -2.48 -16.86
C GLN A 27 -4.48 -3.87 -16.22
N ASN A 28 -3.46 -4.34 -15.51
CA ASN A 28 -3.46 -5.64 -14.86
C ASN A 28 -3.68 -5.47 -13.35
N ILE A 29 -4.81 -5.95 -12.86
CA ILE A 29 -5.19 -5.82 -11.45
C ILE A 29 -5.05 -7.18 -10.78
N TYR A 30 -4.23 -7.23 -9.73
CA TYR A 30 -3.92 -8.41 -8.95
C TYR A 30 -4.42 -8.26 -7.51
N THR A 31 -4.80 -9.37 -6.90
CA THR A 31 -5.02 -9.45 -5.45
C THR A 31 -4.82 -10.88 -4.95
N LEU A 32 -4.96 -11.06 -3.64
CA LEU A 32 -4.94 -12.35 -2.98
C LEU A 32 -6.35 -12.80 -2.66
N ARG A 33 -6.57 -14.12 -2.59
CA ARG A 33 -7.87 -14.65 -2.15
C ARG A 33 -8.17 -14.25 -0.72
N GLU A 34 -7.15 -14.30 0.14
CA GLU A 34 -7.24 -13.95 1.56
C GLU A 34 -7.69 -12.51 1.81
N VAL A 35 -7.33 -11.58 0.91
CA VAL A 35 -7.79 -10.18 0.98
C VAL A 35 -9.31 -10.09 0.84
N LEU A 36 -9.90 -10.87 -0.07
CA LEU A 36 -11.35 -10.87 -0.26
C LEU A 36 -12.08 -11.63 0.86
N ASP A 37 -11.47 -12.69 1.37
CA ASP A 37 -12.04 -13.49 2.48
C ASP A 37 -12.16 -12.66 3.77
N GLU A 38 -11.23 -11.72 3.98
CA GLU A 38 -11.26 -10.79 5.10
C GLU A 38 -12.40 -9.77 5.03
N ILE A 39 -12.86 -9.42 3.81
CA ILE A 39 -13.93 -8.45 3.62
C ILE A 39 -15.26 -9.03 4.10
N ARG A 40 -15.81 -8.46 5.18
CA ARG A 40 -17.10 -8.85 5.77
C ARG A 40 -18.27 -7.96 5.36
N ASP A 41 -17.98 -6.77 4.84
CA ASP A 41 -19.01 -5.80 4.47
C ASP A 41 -19.89 -6.29 3.31
N ARG A 42 -21.21 -6.16 3.47
CA ARG A 42 -22.20 -6.68 2.52
C ARG A 42 -22.23 -5.87 1.22
N ALA A 43 -22.06 -4.56 1.30
CA ALA A 43 -22.06 -3.69 0.12
C ALA A 43 -20.84 -3.98 -0.75
N THR A 44 -19.68 -4.09 -0.11
CA THR A 44 -18.40 -4.43 -0.77
C THR A 44 -18.47 -5.81 -1.41
N ARG A 45 -18.98 -6.84 -0.71
CA ARG A 45 -19.15 -8.19 -1.30
C ARG A 45 -20.06 -8.22 -2.52
N ARG A 46 -21.14 -7.43 -2.54
CA ARG A 46 -22.01 -7.31 -3.72
C ARG A 46 -21.28 -6.65 -4.88
N SER A 47 -20.50 -5.60 -4.61
CA SER A 47 -19.71 -4.93 -5.63
C SER A 47 -18.64 -5.84 -6.23
N LEU A 48 -17.99 -6.66 -5.40
CA LEU A 48 -16.98 -7.63 -5.84
C LEU A 48 -17.55 -8.72 -6.78
N ALA A 49 -18.85 -9.04 -6.66
CA ALA A 49 -19.51 -9.97 -7.56
C ALA A 49 -19.70 -9.41 -8.99
N PHE A 50 -19.61 -8.09 -9.16
CA PHE A 50 -19.85 -7.39 -10.43
C PHE A 50 -18.80 -6.29 -10.66
N LEU A 51 -17.54 -6.70 -10.79
CA LEU A 51 -16.46 -5.76 -11.11
C LEU A 51 -16.46 -5.40 -12.60
N PRO A 52 -16.25 -4.13 -12.96
CA PRO A 52 -16.16 -3.68 -14.36
C PRO A 52 -14.80 -4.01 -15.00
N TYR A 53 -13.95 -4.78 -14.32
CA TYR A 53 -12.61 -5.16 -14.74
C TYR A 53 -12.30 -6.59 -14.30
N GLN A 54 -11.28 -7.18 -14.93
CA GLN A 54 -10.79 -8.50 -14.56
C GLN A 54 -9.87 -8.40 -13.34
N LEU A 55 -10.19 -9.19 -12.31
CA LEU A 55 -9.38 -9.31 -11.10
C LEU A 55 -8.59 -10.64 -11.14
N THR A 56 -7.26 -10.55 -11.08
CA THR A 56 -6.38 -11.72 -11.13
C THR A 56 -5.93 -12.12 -9.74
N PHE A 57 -6.18 -13.38 -9.36
CA PHE A 57 -5.66 -13.92 -8.10
C PHE A 57 -4.27 -14.50 -8.31
N LYS A 58 -3.27 -13.97 -7.60
CA LYS A 58 -1.88 -14.44 -7.70
C LYS A 58 -1.28 -14.54 -6.31
N GLU A 59 -0.79 -15.72 -5.95
CA GLU A 59 -0.08 -15.95 -4.69
C GLU A 59 1.42 -15.64 -4.86
N PRO A 60 2.05 -14.93 -3.90
CA PRO A 60 3.47 -14.66 -3.94
C PRO A 60 4.29 -15.92 -3.63
N HIS A 61 5.49 -15.99 -4.18
CA HIS A 61 6.43 -17.06 -3.85
C HIS A 61 6.85 -17.01 -2.37
N PRO A 62 7.02 -18.16 -1.69
CA PRO A 62 7.44 -18.20 -0.29
C PRO A 62 8.74 -17.45 0.00
N GLU A 63 9.68 -17.45 -0.95
CA GLU A 63 10.92 -16.69 -0.86
C GLU A 63 10.69 -15.18 -0.75
N ARG A 64 9.71 -14.65 -1.48
CA ARG A 64 9.35 -13.23 -1.47
C ARG A 64 8.66 -12.84 -0.17
N ILE A 65 7.79 -13.71 0.34
CA ILE A 65 7.17 -13.56 1.67
C ILE A 65 8.26 -13.46 2.74
N ARG A 66 9.25 -14.36 2.71
CA ARG A 66 10.37 -14.35 3.66
C ARG A 66 11.17 -13.06 3.57
N THR A 67 11.52 -12.61 2.36
CA THR A 67 12.29 -11.36 2.17
C THR A 67 11.56 -10.15 2.75
N VAL A 68 10.27 -10.00 2.45
CA VAL A 68 9.45 -8.90 3.00
C VAL A 68 9.31 -9.01 4.52
N THR A 69 9.14 -10.21 5.04
CA THR A 69 9.08 -10.46 6.50
C THR A 69 10.35 -10.04 7.21
N GLU A 70 11.51 -10.41 6.68
CA GLU A 70 12.79 -10.02 7.28
C GLU A 70 13.04 -8.52 7.15
N PHE A 71 12.62 -7.91 6.03
CA PHE A 71 12.72 -6.47 5.85
C PHE A 71 11.82 -5.69 6.84
N SER A 72 10.57 -6.13 7.05
CA SER A 72 9.64 -5.47 7.98
C SER A 72 10.06 -5.61 9.45
N LYS A 73 10.79 -6.67 9.82
CA LYS A 73 11.43 -6.77 11.13
C LYS A 73 12.52 -5.72 11.32
N LYS A 74 13.29 -5.41 10.27
CA LYS A 74 14.35 -4.39 10.32
C LYS A 74 13.80 -2.97 10.42
N THR A 75 12.65 -2.69 9.79
CA THR A 75 11.97 -1.39 9.91
C THR A 75 11.19 -1.25 11.22
N GLY A 76 10.86 -2.36 11.86
CA GLY A 76 10.06 -2.40 13.09
C GLY A 76 8.55 -2.49 12.85
N ASP A 77 8.11 -2.59 11.59
CA ASP A 77 6.68 -2.63 11.23
C ASP A 77 6.06 -4.03 11.42
N TYR A 78 6.87 -5.08 11.46
CA TYR A 78 6.40 -6.47 11.52
C TYR A 78 5.31 -6.74 12.58
N PRO A 79 5.41 -6.26 13.84
CA PRO A 79 4.38 -6.50 14.85
C PRO A 79 3.02 -5.87 14.54
N SER A 80 2.98 -4.87 13.65
CA SER A 80 1.76 -4.15 13.26
C SER A 80 1.18 -4.60 11.93
N LEU A 81 1.86 -5.49 11.20
CA LEU A 81 1.41 -6.02 9.91
C LEU A 81 0.75 -7.39 10.09
N SER A 82 -0.40 -7.59 9.44
CA SER A 82 -1.03 -8.91 9.37
C SER A 82 -0.32 -9.84 8.40
N ALA A 83 -0.66 -11.14 8.45
CA ALA A 83 -0.15 -12.11 7.48
C ALA A 83 -0.58 -11.75 6.04
N THR A 84 -1.82 -11.27 5.86
CA THR A 84 -2.35 -10.81 4.58
C THR A 84 -1.54 -9.62 4.06
N ASP A 85 -1.26 -8.64 4.91
CA ASP A 85 -0.48 -7.44 4.53
C ASP A 85 0.93 -7.82 4.04
N ILE A 86 1.61 -8.73 4.73
CA ILE A 86 2.92 -9.24 4.33
C ILE A 86 2.84 -9.91 2.95
N LYS A 87 1.79 -10.69 2.67
CA LYS A 87 1.61 -11.32 1.35
C LYS A 87 1.32 -10.29 0.26
N VAL A 88 0.50 -9.27 0.53
CA VAL A 88 0.24 -8.18 -0.42
C VAL A 88 1.56 -7.49 -0.77
N LEU A 89 2.36 -7.13 0.23
CA LEU A 89 3.68 -6.54 0.03
C LEU A 89 4.63 -7.49 -0.75
N ALA A 90 4.60 -8.78 -0.45
CA ALA A 90 5.41 -9.78 -1.14
C ALA A 90 5.01 -9.95 -2.61
N LEU A 91 3.71 -9.89 -2.92
CA LEU A 91 3.21 -9.94 -4.30
C LEU A 91 3.64 -8.69 -5.08
N THR A 92 3.55 -7.51 -4.46
CA THR A 92 4.04 -6.27 -5.06
C THR A 92 5.55 -6.35 -5.33
N TYR A 93 6.33 -6.81 -4.36
CA TYR A 93 7.78 -7.01 -4.52
C TYR A 93 8.10 -8.02 -5.63
N GLN A 94 7.32 -9.10 -5.74
CA GLN A 94 7.50 -10.09 -6.80
C GLN A 94 7.25 -9.49 -8.19
N LEU A 95 6.16 -8.76 -8.38
CA LEU A 95 5.84 -8.14 -9.67
C LEU A 95 6.88 -7.09 -10.06
N GLU A 96 7.36 -6.30 -9.10
CA GLU A 96 8.43 -5.32 -9.36
C GLU A 96 9.70 -6.00 -9.88
N LEU A 97 10.08 -7.14 -9.30
CA LEU A 97 11.23 -7.92 -9.76
C LEU A 97 11.02 -8.54 -11.14
N GLU A 98 9.81 -9.01 -11.44
CA GLU A 98 9.47 -9.64 -12.72
C GLU A 98 9.48 -8.63 -13.88
N HIS A 99 9.01 -7.39 -13.64
CA HIS A 99 8.76 -6.41 -14.70
C HIS A 99 9.80 -5.29 -14.79
N VAL A 100 10.42 -4.90 -13.66
CA VAL A 100 11.37 -3.77 -13.59
C VAL A 100 12.76 -4.23 -13.17
N GLY A 101 12.82 -5.18 -12.24
CA GLY A 101 14.07 -5.73 -11.68
C GLY A 101 14.47 -5.09 -10.34
N SER A 102 15.58 -5.56 -9.77
CA SER A 102 15.95 -5.25 -8.39
C SER A 102 16.85 -4.03 -8.19
N GLN A 103 17.32 -3.39 -9.26
CA GLN A 103 18.43 -2.43 -9.18
C GLN A 103 18.11 -1.17 -8.35
N HIS A 104 16.85 -0.77 -8.30
CA HIS A 104 16.39 0.40 -7.55
C HIS A 104 15.87 0.05 -6.14
N LEU A 105 15.75 -1.24 -5.82
CA LEU A 105 15.22 -1.72 -4.54
C LEU A 105 16.32 -1.75 -3.49
N LYS A 106 16.03 -1.20 -2.31
CA LYS A 106 16.96 -1.20 -1.18
C LYS A 106 16.87 -2.52 -0.45
N THR A 107 18.02 -3.10 -0.12
CA THR A 107 18.13 -4.31 0.71
C THR A 107 18.12 -4.03 2.20
N GLU A 108 18.43 -2.79 2.60
CA GLU A 108 18.44 -2.35 3.98
C GLU A 108 17.61 -1.06 4.14
N PRO A 109 16.89 -0.89 5.26
CA PRO A 109 16.11 0.32 5.51
C PRO A 109 17.02 1.52 5.79
N GLN A 110 16.56 2.71 5.43
CA GLN A 110 17.25 3.96 5.77
C GLN A 110 16.86 4.41 7.18
N LEU A 111 17.83 4.57 8.06
CA LEU A 111 17.65 5.11 9.39
C LEU A 111 17.20 6.58 9.29
N LYS A 112 15.96 6.86 9.69
CA LYS A 112 15.48 8.23 9.85
C LYS A 112 15.75 8.66 11.28
N VAL A 113 16.61 9.65 11.47
CA VAL A 113 16.78 10.34 12.76
C VAL A 113 15.57 11.25 13.00
N PRO A 114 14.75 11.00 14.04
CA PRO A 114 13.63 11.87 14.34
C PRO A 114 14.16 13.22 14.87
N SER A 115 13.81 14.31 14.17
CA SER A 115 14.04 15.68 14.64
C SER A 115 12.73 16.43 14.56
N THR A 116 11.92 16.35 15.62
CA THR A 116 10.69 17.14 15.75
C THR A 116 10.78 18.03 16.98
N GLN A 117 10.81 19.35 16.77
CA GLN A 117 10.80 20.36 17.85
C GLN A 117 9.37 20.72 18.33
N ARG A 118 8.33 20.04 17.83
CA ARG A 118 6.92 20.40 18.08
C ARG A 118 6.28 19.47 19.10
N HIS A 119 5.32 20.00 19.86
CA HIS A 119 4.50 19.21 20.78
C HIS A 119 3.65 18.18 20.02
N PRO A 120 3.52 16.92 20.51
CA PRO A 120 2.77 15.86 19.82
C PRO A 120 1.29 16.21 19.56
N GLU A 121 0.67 16.99 20.44
CA GLU A 121 -0.76 17.36 20.36
C GLU A 121 -1.02 18.66 19.56
N ALA A 122 0.00 19.25 18.93
CA ALA A 122 -0.22 20.43 18.11
C ALA A 122 -1.20 20.10 16.96
N PRO A 123 -2.20 20.95 16.65
CA PRO A 123 -3.25 20.65 15.67
C PRO A 123 -2.77 20.78 14.22
N VAL A 124 -1.70 20.07 13.86
CA VAL A 124 -1.14 20.03 12.50
C VAL A 124 -1.97 19.12 11.61
N ASN A 125 -2.24 19.54 10.37
CA ASN A 125 -2.98 18.77 9.36
C ASN A 125 -4.45 18.43 9.72
N ILE A 126 -5.08 19.19 10.62
CA ILE A 126 -6.52 19.04 10.91
C ILE A 126 -7.31 19.97 9.97
N ALA A 127 -8.20 19.39 9.16
CA ALA A 127 -9.07 20.17 8.29
C ALA A 127 -9.90 21.17 9.11
N GLY A 128 -9.92 22.43 8.69
CA GLY A 128 -10.64 23.52 9.38
C GLY A 128 -9.84 24.25 10.47
N PHE A 129 -8.62 23.82 10.81
CA PHE A 129 -7.73 24.55 11.73
C PHE A 129 -6.64 25.29 10.96
N HIS A 130 -6.69 26.62 10.95
CA HIS A 130 -5.66 27.47 10.35
C HIS A 130 -4.57 27.81 11.37
N LEU A 131 -3.36 27.27 11.21
CA LEU A 131 -2.18 27.74 11.95
C LEU A 131 -1.50 28.88 11.19
N PRO A 132 -1.43 30.11 11.74
CA PRO A 132 -0.70 31.18 11.11
C PRO A 132 0.80 30.85 11.06
N SER A 133 1.36 30.81 9.85
CA SER A 133 2.82 30.72 9.66
C SER A 133 3.49 32.00 10.17
N LYS A 134 4.51 31.87 11.02
CA LYS A 134 5.30 33.02 11.50
C LYS A 134 5.82 33.82 10.31
N VAL A 135 5.37 35.07 10.19
CA VAL A 135 5.92 36.04 9.24
C VAL A 135 7.38 36.27 9.62
N GLN A 136 8.28 35.95 8.71
CA GLN A 136 9.70 36.17 8.89
C GLN A 136 9.99 37.62 8.51
N ASN A 137 9.90 38.53 9.47
CA ASN A 137 10.32 39.92 9.27
C ASN A 137 11.82 39.92 8.93
N ARG A 138 12.13 40.39 7.72
CA ARG A 138 13.48 40.73 7.27
C ARG A 138 13.97 42.00 7.96
#